data_AF-A0A060LYR3-F1
#
_entry.id   AF-A0A060LYR3-F1
#
_cell.length_a   1.000
_cell.length_b   1.000
_cell.length_c   1.000
_cell.angle_alpha   90.00
_cell.angle_beta   90.00
_cell.angle_gamma   90.00
#
_symmetry.space_group_name_H-M   'P 1'
#
loop_
_entity.id
_entity.type
_entity.pdbx_description
1 polymer ?
#
loop_
_entity_poly.entity_id
_entity_poly.type
_entity_poly.pdbx_seq_one_letter_code
_entity_poly.pdbx_strand_id
1 'polypeptide(L)'
;MDKSFQFENITIHFPDAVINEFWFRVDAAEKLNTETTEEAVRLIKKRMKLQGIRNVFVDPESDGVSFSSKSGEKIFELAAIVNEMVSSKPFHYEEYQALFREEITNYVPKKGQSFTIGDFVIVPIKDAYGIMQIIDKHEADAICILFNIFFKSEAELKSFDVNLFTQDNVFSAIGLQNWFLTDYTFKVLRKNAEPLAKVIYNNRRNRLIEESVPGLIIGNLFQEKLENESSELILKNEKKLKNIEWCY
;
A
#
# COMPACT_ATOMS: atom_id res chain seq x y z
N MET A 1 -3.14 -13.35 0.84
CA MET A 1 -4.58 -13.45 0.55
C MET A 1 -5.28 -12.57 1.56
N ASP A 2 -5.88 -11.51 1.07
CA ASP A 2 -6.60 -10.55 1.90
C ASP A 2 -7.93 -11.20 2.28
N LYS A 3 -8.19 -11.24 3.59
CA LYS A 3 -9.39 -11.90 4.11
C LYS A 3 -10.61 -11.08 3.71
N SER A 4 -11.63 -11.76 3.20
CA SER A 4 -12.90 -11.12 2.85
C SER A 4 -14.07 -12.01 3.25
N PHE A 5 -15.24 -11.40 3.38
CA PHE A 5 -16.50 -12.07 3.67
C PHE A 5 -17.53 -11.67 2.63
N GLN A 6 -18.12 -12.67 1.97
CA GLN A 6 -19.17 -12.43 0.99
C GLN A 6 -20.52 -12.34 1.71
N PHE A 7 -21.18 -11.19 1.59
CA PHE A 7 -22.52 -10.96 2.07
C PHE A 7 -23.44 -10.56 0.92
N GLU A 8 -24.18 -11.54 0.40
CA GLU A 8 -25.04 -11.38 -0.78
C GLU A 8 -24.27 -10.77 -1.97
N ASN A 9 -24.55 -9.51 -2.32
CA ASN A 9 -23.94 -8.82 -3.45
C ASN A 9 -22.75 -7.93 -3.06
N ILE A 10 -22.29 -8.03 -1.80
CA ILE A 10 -21.26 -7.17 -1.23
C ILE A 10 -20.14 -8.04 -0.67
N THR A 11 -18.91 -7.75 -1.08
CA THR A 11 -17.70 -8.35 -0.48
C THR A 11 -17.15 -7.39 0.56
N ILE A 12 -17.16 -7.79 1.82
CA ILE A 12 -16.55 -7.03 2.92
C ILE A 12 -15.10 -7.48 3.07
N HIS A 13 -14.16 -6.57 2.88
CA HIS A 13 -12.74 -6.78 3.09
C HIS A 13 -12.35 -6.50 4.54
N PHE A 14 -11.53 -7.38 5.10
CA PHE A 14 -11.02 -7.25 6.46
C PHE A 14 -9.77 -6.36 6.48
N PRO A 15 -9.44 -5.73 7.63
CA PRO A 15 -8.23 -4.93 7.75
C PRO A 15 -6.96 -5.73 7.47
N ASP A 16 -6.05 -5.23 6.65
CA ASP A 16 -4.77 -5.85 6.38
C ASP A 16 -3.59 -4.99 6.90
N ALA A 17 -2.38 -5.29 6.41
CA ALA A 17 -1.18 -4.57 6.79
C ALA A 17 -1.20 -3.09 6.34
N VAL A 18 -1.86 -2.79 5.22
CA VAL A 18 -1.90 -1.49 4.55
C VAL A 18 -3.18 -0.74 4.92
N ILE A 19 -4.34 -1.39 4.81
CA ILE A 19 -5.66 -0.83 5.09
C ILE A 19 -6.11 -1.34 6.46
N ASN A 20 -6.03 -0.50 7.48
CA ASN A 20 -6.34 -0.87 8.86
C ASN A 20 -7.83 -0.79 9.24
N GLU A 21 -8.72 -0.87 8.26
CA GLU A 21 -10.18 -0.74 8.41
C GLU A 21 -10.90 -1.83 7.62
N PHE A 22 -12.10 -2.20 8.08
CA PHE A 22 -13.02 -2.98 7.26
C PHE A 22 -13.58 -2.09 6.18
N TRP A 23 -13.74 -2.62 4.97
CA TRP A 23 -14.27 -1.83 3.88
C TRP A 23 -15.00 -2.67 2.83
N PHE A 24 -15.86 -2.03 2.06
CA PHE A 24 -16.40 -2.59 0.83
C PHE A 24 -16.63 -1.47 -0.18
N ARG A 25 -16.66 -1.84 -1.46
CA ARG A 25 -16.94 -0.94 -2.57
C ARG A 25 -18.15 -1.44 -3.34
N VAL A 26 -19.02 -0.53 -3.76
CA VAL A 26 -20.17 -0.83 -4.61
C VAL A 26 -20.32 0.21 -5.71
N ASP A 27 -20.70 -0.24 -6.90
CA ASP A 27 -21.29 0.65 -7.90
C ASP A 27 -22.72 1.00 -7.45
N ALA A 28 -22.83 1.99 -6.58
CA ALA A 28 -24.12 2.35 -5.99
C ALA A 28 -25.06 3.03 -7.00
N ALA A 29 -24.51 3.68 -8.04
CA ALA A 29 -25.33 4.33 -9.06
C ALA A 29 -26.06 3.31 -9.91
N GLU A 30 -25.33 2.30 -10.41
CA GLU A 30 -25.91 1.18 -11.15
C GLU A 30 -26.88 0.39 -10.27
N LYS A 31 -26.43 -0.02 -9.08
CA LYS A 31 -27.22 -0.90 -8.21
C LYS A 31 -28.50 -0.25 -7.65
N LEU A 32 -28.53 1.07 -7.48
CA LEU A 32 -29.70 1.81 -7.00
C LEU A 32 -30.48 2.50 -8.13
N ASN A 33 -30.06 2.31 -9.38
CA ASN A 33 -30.68 2.93 -10.57
C ASN A 33 -30.81 4.46 -10.44
N THR A 34 -29.73 5.13 -10.04
CA THR A 34 -29.64 6.60 -9.94
C THR A 34 -28.76 7.16 -11.05
N GLU A 35 -28.91 8.44 -11.38
CA GLU A 35 -28.14 9.06 -12.48
C GLU A 35 -26.67 9.24 -12.12
N THR A 36 -26.35 9.47 -10.84
CA THR A 36 -24.97 9.72 -10.38
C THR A 36 -24.64 9.00 -9.08
N THR A 37 -23.34 8.71 -8.88
CA THR A 37 -22.82 8.21 -7.60
C THR A 37 -23.16 9.13 -6.44
N GLU A 38 -23.16 10.45 -6.64
CA GLU A 38 -23.51 11.42 -5.60
C GLU A 38 -24.95 11.25 -5.10
N GLU A 39 -25.89 11.00 -6.02
CA GLU A 39 -27.29 10.75 -5.68
C GLU A 39 -27.45 9.45 -4.90
N ALA A 40 -26.84 8.36 -5.37
CA ALA A 40 -26.80 7.09 -4.65
C ALA A 40 -26.25 7.26 -3.22
N VAL A 41 -25.14 7.99 -3.08
CA VAL A 41 -24.53 8.27 -1.77
C VAL A 41 -25.44 9.09 -0.87
N ARG A 42 -26.19 10.06 -1.39
CA ARG A 42 -27.18 10.82 -0.61
C ARG A 42 -28.28 9.90 -0.08
N LEU A 43 -28.77 8.95 -0.88
CA LEU A 43 -29.78 7.97 -0.45
C LEU A 43 -29.24 7.06 0.66
N ILE A 44 -28.03 6.52 0.49
CA ILE A 44 -27.39 5.66 1.48
C ILE A 44 -27.15 6.43 2.78
N LYS A 45 -26.58 7.65 2.73
CA LYS A 45 -26.37 8.50 3.92
C LYS A 45 -27.67 8.83 4.65
N LYS A 46 -28.77 9.05 3.92
CA LYS A 46 -30.10 9.25 4.52
C LYS A 46 -30.55 8.00 5.27
N ARG A 47 -30.37 6.81 4.69
CA ARG A 47 -30.73 5.54 5.32
C ARG A 47 -29.88 5.20 6.54
N MET A 48 -28.56 5.44 6.46
CA MET A 48 -27.62 5.36 7.59
C MET A 48 -28.09 6.21 8.77
N LYS A 49 -28.46 7.47 8.51
CA LYS A 49 -28.93 8.40 9.56
C LYS A 49 -30.22 7.91 10.23
N LEU A 50 -31.14 7.33 9.46
CA LEU A 50 -32.39 6.77 9.98
C LEU A 50 -32.16 5.54 10.86
N GLN A 51 -31.18 4.69 10.52
CA GLN A 51 -30.83 3.50 11.31
C GLN A 51 -29.78 3.78 12.40
N GLY A 52 -29.33 5.03 12.56
CA GLY A 52 -28.39 5.40 13.60
C GLY A 52 -26.92 5.01 13.35
N ILE A 53 -26.58 4.56 12.14
CA ILE A 53 -25.19 4.23 11.78
C ILE A 53 -24.35 5.51 11.70
N ARG A 54 -23.27 5.55 12.47
CA ARG A 54 -22.31 6.67 12.54
C ARG A 54 -20.88 6.15 12.53
N ASN A 55 -19.93 7.00 12.14
CA ASN A 55 -18.48 6.70 12.09
C ASN A 55 -18.13 5.63 11.04
N VAL A 56 -18.78 5.73 9.88
CA VAL A 56 -18.38 5.04 8.65
C VAL A 56 -17.95 6.13 7.67
N PHE A 57 -16.74 6.01 7.14
CA PHE A 57 -16.24 6.88 6.09
C PHE A 57 -16.91 6.51 4.77
N VAL A 58 -17.20 7.52 3.95
CA VAL A 58 -17.91 7.35 2.67
C VAL A 58 -17.15 8.14 1.62
N ASP A 59 -16.52 7.43 0.70
CA ASP A 59 -15.69 8.01 -0.35
C ASP A 59 -16.33 7.77 -1.73
N PRO A 60 -17.02 8.78 -2.30
CA PRO A 60 -17.57 8.68 -3.64
C PRO A 60 -16.45 8.86 -4.68
N GLU A 61 -16.33 7.87 -5.57
CA GLU A 61 -15.47 7.91 -6.75
C GLU A 61 -16.34 7.92 -8.03
N SER A 62 -15.71 8.12 -9.19
CA SER A 62 -16.42 8.18 -10.48
C SER A 62 -17.16 6.90 -10.83
N ASP A 63 -16.66 5.75 -10.37
CA ASP A 63 -17.07 4.39 -10.72
C ASP A 63 -17.55 3.60 -9.50
N GLY A 64 -18.01 4.29 -8.45
CA GLY A 64 -18.62 3.67 -7.29
C GLY A 64 -18.38 4.44 -6.00
N VAL A 65 -18.72 3.81 -4.88
CA VAL A 65 -18.49 4.37 -3.55
C VAL A 65 -17.82 3.32 -2.66
N SER A 66 -16.81 3.77 -1.94
CA SER A 66 -16.11 2.99 -0.93
C SER A 66 -16.62 3.37 0.47
N PHE A 67 -16.87 2.37 1.30
CA PHE A 67 -17.27 2.54 2.70
C PHE A 67 -16.24 1.89 3.61
N SER A 68 -15.76 2.59 4.64
CA SER A 68 -14.79 2.03 5.58
C SER A 68 -15.04 2.38 7.05
N SER A 69 -14.67 1.47 7.96
CA SER A 69 -14.70 1.70 9.40
C SER A 69 -13.78 0.73 10.13
N LYS A 70 -13.28 1.16 11.30
CA LYS A 70 -12.56 0.27 12.24
C LYS A 70 -13.46 -0.77 12.91
N SER A 71 -14.78 -0.57 12.92
CA SER A 71 -15.74 -1.56 13.44
C SER A 71 -16.30 -2.39 12.30
N GLY A 72 -16.00 -3.69 12.34
CA GLY A 72 -16.57 -4.65 11.39
C GLY A 72 -18.09 -4.71 11.48
N GLU A 73 -18.65 -4.62 12.69
CA GLU A 73 -20.10 -4.66 12.93
C GLU A 73 -20.82 -3.52 12.20
N LYS A 74 -20.29 -2.28 12.28
CA LYS A 74 -20.87 -1.14 11.57
C LYS A 74 -20.81 -1.28 10.06
N ILE A 75 -19.73 -1.87 9.55
CA ILE A 75 -19.57 -2.12 8.12
C ILE A 75 -20.53 -3.21 7.66
N PHE A 76 -20.74 -4.25 8.46
CA PHE A 76 -21.72 -5.28 8.20
C PHE A 76 -23.15 -4.75 8.22
N GLU A 77 -23.52 -3.94 9.23
CA GLU A 77 -24.82 -3.26 9.30
C GLU A 77 -25.06 -2.37 8.07
N LEU A 78 -24.05 -1.62 7.64
CA LEU A 78 -24.16 -0.80 6.43
C LEU A 78 -24.28 -1.66 5.17
N ALA A 79 -23.53 -2.75 5.06
CA ALA A 79 -23.67 -3.69 3.96
C ALA A 79 -25.09 -4.28 3.89
N ALA A 80 -25.71 -4.57 5.04
CA ALA A 80 -27.11 -5.00 5.09
C ALA A 80 -28.05 -3.93 4.55
N ILE A 81 -27.90 -2.66 4.96
CA ILE A 81 -28.67 -1.54 4.41
C ILE A 81 -28.53 -1.47 2.89
N VAL A 82 -27.30 -1.56 2.37
CA VAL A 82 -27.06 -1.46 0.93
C VAL A 82 -27.68 -2.67 0.22
N ASN A 83 -27.53 -3.89 0.74
CA ASN A 83 -28.18 -5.08 0.18
C ASN A 83 -29.72 -4.95 0.16
N GLU A 84 -30.35 -4.43 1.22
CA GLU A 84 -31.80 -4.14 1.26
C GLU A 84 -32.23 -3.10 0.22
N MET A 85 -31.40 -2.09 -0.02
CA MET A 85 -31.70 -1.03 -0.99
C MET A 85 -31.57 -1.52 -2.44
N VAL A 86 -30.65 -2.46 -2.69
CA VAL A 86 -30.35 -3.00 -4.03
C VAL A 86 -31.23 -4.19 -4.38
N SER A 87 -31.56 -5.03 -3.39
CA SER A 87 -32.33 -6.26 -3.58
C SER A 87 -33.62 -6.21 -2.78
N SER A 88 -34.75 -6.45 -3.45
CA SER A 88 -36.03 -6.64 -2.78
C SER A 88 -36.19 -8.03 -2.16
N LYS A 89 -35.19 -8.91 -2.30
CA LYS A 89 -35.24 -10.26 -1.74
C LYS A 89 -34.83 -10.22 -0.26
N PRO A 90 -35.63 -10.82 0.63
CA PRO A 90 -35.21 -11.02 2.01
C PRO A 90 -33.98 -11.94 2.02
N PHE A 91 -33.01 -11.59 2.85
CA PHE A 91 -31.83 -12.42 3.13
C PHE A 91 -31.82 -12.77 4.62
N HIS A 92 -31.14 -13.87 4.97
CA HIS A 92 -31.05 -14.38 6.33
C HIS A 92 -30.05 -13.55 7.15
N TYR A 93 -30.43 -12.33 7.52
CA TYR A 93 -29.56 -11.38 8.23
C TYR A 93 -28.93 -11.98 9.48
N GLU A 94 -29.71 -12.69 10.31
CA GLU A 94 -29.21 -13.27 11.56
C GLU A 94 -28.14 -14.34 11.33
N GLU A 95 -28.27 -15.14 10.27
CA GLU A 95 -27.30 -16.17 9.90
C GLU A 95 -25.99 -15.52 9.44
N TYR A 96 -26.06 -14.57 8.51
CA TYR A 96 -24.89 -13.82 8.06
C TYR A 96 -24.22 -13.04 9.20
N GLN A 97 -25.02 -12.47 10.11
CA GLN A 97 -24.50 -11.74 11.26
C GLN A 97 -23.73 -12.66 12.21
N ALA A 98 -24.24 -13.87 12.47
CA ALA A 98 -23.57 -14.86 13.29
C ALA A 98 -22.23 -15.30 12.67
N LEU A 99 -22.25 -15.63 11.37
CA LEU A 99 -21.05 -16.01 10.61
C LEU A 99 -20.01 -14.88 10.59
N PHE A 100 -20.43 -13.66 10.27
CA PHE A 100 -19.53 -12.51 10.24
C PHE A 100 -18.94 -12.21 11.63
N ARG A 101 -19.74 -12.33 12.70
CA ARG A 101 -19.26 -12.15 14.07
C ARG A 101 -18.20 -13.18 14.45
N GLU A 102 -18.38 -14.43 14.04
CA GLU A 102 -17.36 -15.47 14.23
C GLU A 102 -16.07 -15.11 13.48
N GLU A 103 -16.20 -14.66 12.24
CA GLU A 103 -15.06 -14.30 11.39
C GLU A 103 -14.25 -13.13 11.94
N ILE A 104 -14.88 -12.08 12.48
CA ILE A 104 -14.19 -10.93 13.09
C ILE A 104 -13.57 -11.28 14.44
N THR A 105 -14.22 -12.13 15.24
CA THR A 105 -13.71 -12.53 16.57
C THR A 105 -12.42 -13.32 16.44
N ASN A 106 -12.33 -14.16 15.40
CA ASN A 106 -11.17 -15.00 15.13
C ASN A 106 -10.11 -14.31 14.26
N TYR A 107 -10.36 -13.09 13.81
CA TYR A 107 -9.44 -12.39 12.93
C TYR A 107 -8.43 -11.52 13.71
N VAL A 108 -7.15 -11.81 13.49
CA VAL A 108 -6.06 -10.95 13.95
C VAL A 108 -5.46 -10.25 12.72
N PRO A 109 -5.66 -8.93 12.55
CA PRO A 109 -5.09 -8.22 11.43
C PRO A 109 -3.57 -8.24 11.50
N LYS A 110 -2.92 -8.47 10.35
CA LYS A 110 -1.46 -8.40 10.26
C LYS A 110 -1.03 -6.96 10.49
N LYS A 111 -0.15 -6.73 11.46
CA LYS A 111 0.44 -5.42 11.67
C LYS A 111 1.39 -5.09 10.52
N GLY A 112 1.16 -3.96 9.85
CA GLY A 112 2.06 -3.47 8.81
C GLY A 112 3.48 -3.23 9.31
N GLN A 113 4.45 -3.45 8.43
CA GLN A 113 5.85 -3.18 8.73
C GLN A 113 6.07 -1.66 8.82
N SER A 114 6.60 -1.22 9.95
CA SER A 114 7.00 0.18 10.13
C SER A 114 8.41 0.44 9.58
N PHE A 115 8.65 1.61 9.00
CA PHE A 115 9.94 2.03 8.46
C PHE A 115 10.23 3.51 8.75
N THR A 116 11.49 3.89 8.77
CA THR A 116 11.96 5.28 8.94
C THR A 116 13.08 5.63 7.96
N ILE A 117 13.41 6.92 7.87
CA ILE A 117 14.57 7.39 7.12
C ILE A 117 15.84 6.78 7.74
N GLY A 118 16.75 6.30 6.90
CA GLY A 118 17.98 5.59 7.28
C GLY A 118 17.84 4.07 7.23
N ASP A 119 16.62 3.52 7.32
CA ASP A 119 16.39 2.09 7.26
C ASP A 119 16.85 1.50 5.91
N PHE A 120 17.49 0.34 5.96
CA PHE A 120 17.78 -0.47 4.78
C PHE A 120 16.58 -1.35 4.47
N VAL A 121 16.36 -1.64 3.19
CA VAL A 121 15.26 -2.46 2.72
C VAL A 121 15.79 -3.51 1.76
N ILE A 122 15.38 -4.76 1.99
CA ILE A 122 15.67 -5.90 1.13
C ILE A 122 14.62 -5.98 0.03
N VAL A 123 15.08 -6.11 -1.20
CA VAL A 123 14.25 -6.37 -2.37
C VAL A 123 14.53 -7.80 -2.85
N PRO A 124 13.57 -8.72 -2.78
CA PRO A 124 13.73 -10.04 -3.38
C PRO A 124 13.76 -9.91 -4.90
N ILE A 125 14.74 -10.58 -5.51
CA ILE A 125 14.89 -10.75 -6.95
C ILE A 125 14.89 -12.27 -7.21
N LYS A 126 14.82 -12.72 -8.47
CA LYS A 126 14.57 -14.13 -8.82
C LYS A 126 15.44 -15.13 -8.05
N ASP A 127 16.76 -14.92 -8.07
CA ASP A 127 17.74 -15.81 -7.45
C ASP A 127 18.73 -15.06 -6.52
N ALA A 128 18.37 -13.83 -6.12
CA ALA A 128 19.22 -12.94 -5.33
C ALA A 128 18.39 -11.91 -4.55
N TYR A 129 19.07 -11.10 -3.75
CA TYR A 129 18.49 -10.00 -3.01
C TYR A 129 19.24 -8.71 -3.33
N GLY A 130 18.49 -7.70 -3.74
CA GLY A 130 18.94 -6.32 -3.81
C GLY A 130 18.74 -5.61 -2.48
N ILE A 131 19.41 -4.47 -2.34
CA ILE A 131 19.28 -3.63 -1.15
C ILE A 131 19.12 -2.17 -1.56
N MET A 132 18.27 -1.47 -0.81
CA MET A 132 18.08 -0.03 -0.93
C MET A 132 18.08 0.60 0.47
N GLN A 133 18.32 1.91 0.55
CA GLN A 133 18.19 2.68 1.79
C GLN A 133 17.13 3.76 1.61
N ILE A 134 16.25 3.91 2.60
CA ILE A 134 15.27 5.00 2.63
C ILE A 134 16.02 6.28 3.02
N ILE A 135 16.06 7.25 2.11
CA ILE A 135 16.75 8.52 2.32
C ILE A 135 15.80 9.67 2.62
N ASP A 136 14.52 9.52 2.28
CA ASP A 136 13.50 10.52 2.55
C ASP A 136 12.08 9.95 2.48
N LYS A 137 11.08 10.76 2.84
CA LYS A 137 9.66 10.46 2.72
C LYS A 137 8.91 11.67 2.16
N HIS A 138 8.03 11.43 1.20
CA HIS A 138 7.14 12.48 0.67
C HIS A 138 5.73 11.96 0.56
N GLU A 139 4.78 12.62 1.23
CA GLU A 139 3.38 12.17 1.30
C GLU A 139 3.26 10.68 1.68
N ALA A 140 2.75 9.85 0.78
CA ALA A 140 2.59 8.41 0.96
C ALA A 140 3.77 7.59 0.38
N ASP A 141 4.83 8.22 -0.13
CA ASP A 141 5.95 7.55 -0.77
C ASP A 141 7.23 7.61 0.07
N ALA A 142 8.02 6.55 -0.02
CA ALA A 142 9.40 6.51 0.45
C ALA A 142 10.35 6.81 -0.72
N ILE A 143 11.39 7.62 -0.48
CA ILE A 143 12.42 7.86 -1.48
C ILE A 143 13.64 7.05 -1.10
N CYS A 144 14.09 6.21 -2.02
CA CYS A 144 15.13 5.22 -1.79
C CYS A 144 16.30 5.39 -2.75
N ILE A 145 17.52 5.13 -2.27
CA ILE A 145 18.70 4.88 -3.10
C ILE A 145 18.93 3.37 -3.24
N LEU A 146 19.29 2.91 -4.43
CA LEU A 146 19.48 1.48 -4.74
C LEU A 146 20.96 1.17 -4.89
N PHE A 147 21.40 0.08 -4.27
CA PHE A 147 22.81 -0.34 -4.28
C PHE A 147 23.08 -1.44 -5.32
N ASN A 148 24.25 -1.38 -5.95
CA ASN A 148 24.76 -2.39 -6.89
C ASN A 148 25.46 -3.55 -6.17
N ILE A 149 24.99 -3.90 -4.97
CA ILE A 149 25.46 -5.04 -4.18
C ILE A 149 24.31 -6.01 -4.02
N PHE A 150 24.58 -7.28 -4.31
CA PHE A 150 23.59 -8.34 -4.34
C PHE A 150 24.00 -9.47 -3.42
N PHE A 151 23.01 -10.09 -2.77
CA PHE A 151 23.20 -11.19 -1.84
C PHE A 151 22.49 -12.44 -2.35
N LYS A 152 23.08 -13.61 -2.15
CA LYS A 152 22.47 -14.89 -2.54
C LYS A 152 21.46 -15.39 -1.51
N SER A 153 21.51 -14.86 -0.29
CA SER A 153 20.60 -15.25 0.79
C SER A 153 20.34 -14.12 1.78
N GLU A 154 19.20 -14.18 2.48
CA GLU A 154 18.92 -13.27 3.59
C GLU A 154 19.94 -13.38 4.73
N ALA A 155 20.55 -14.56 4.92
CA ALA A 155 21.54 -14.78 5.98
C ALA A 155 22.82 -13.99 5.71
N GLU A 156 23.32 -14.04 4.48
CA GLU A 156 24.47 -13.27 4.00
C GLU A 156 24.24 -11.77 4.20
N LEU A 157 23.07 -11.28 3.79
CA LEU A 157 22.68 -9.89 3.93
C LEU A 157 22.62 -9.44 5.39
N LYS A 158 22.01 -10.24 6.29
CA LYS A 158 21.95 -9.92 7.72
C LYS A 158 23.34 -9.77 8.34
N SER A 159 24.30 -10.60 7.92
CA SER A 159 25.70 -10.54 8.37
C SER A 159 26.52 -9.42 7.75
N PHE A 160 26.05 -8.80 6.66
CA PHE A 160 26.77 -7.73 5.98
C PHE A 160 26.83 -6.45 6.84
N ASP A 161 28.03 -5.87 6.94
CA ASP A 161 28.21 -4.57 7.58
C ASP A 161 27.78 -3.46 6.62
N VAL A 162 26.61 -2.88 6.90
CA VAL A 162 26.03 -1.82 6.05
C VAL A 162 26.81 -0.52 6.09
N ASN A 163 27.73 -0.34 7.05
CA ASN A 163 28.62 0.82 7.07
C ASN A 163 29.66 0.78 5.93
N LEU A 164 29.79 -0.37 5.24
CA LEU A 164 30.63 -0.50 4.06
C LEU A 164 29.98 0.09 2.80
N PHE A 165 28.70 0.43 2.83
CA PHE A 165 28.05 1.10 1.71
C PHE A 165 28.59 2.52 1.55
N THR A 166 29.00 2.86 0.32
CA THR A 166 29.43 4.19 -0.08
C THR A 166 28.62 4.67 -1.29
N GLN A 167 28.82 5.94 -1.68
CA GLN A 167 28.24 6.50 -2.90
C GLN A 167 28.54 5.64 -4.15
N ASP A 168 29.74 5.06 -4.25
CA ASP A 168 30.15 4.26 -5.43
C ASP A 168 29.33 2.97 -5.57
N ASN A 169 28.66 2.56 -4.50
CA ASN A 169 27.76 1.42 -4.52
C ASN A 169 26.35 1.80 -5.01
N VAL A 170 26.02 3.07 -5.18
CA VAL A 170 24.67 3.51 -5.55
C VAL A 170 24.55 3.65 -7.06
N PHE A 171 23.53 3.01 -7.65
CA PHE A 171 23.26 3.13 -9.09
C PHE A 171 21.96 3.86 -9.42
N SER A 172 21.07 4.09 -8.45
CA SER A 172 19.78 4.75 -8.73
C SER A 172 19.18 5.39 -7.48
N ALA A 173 18.29 6.36 -7.70
CA ALA A 173 17.38 6.91 -6.70
C ALA A 173 15.95 6.87 -7.25
N ILE A 174 14.98 6.50 -6.42
CA ILE A 174 13.59 6.28 -6.86
C ILE A 174 12.57 6.56 -5.77
N GLY A 175 11.39 7.04 -6.16
CA GLY A 175 10.20 7.08 -5.31
C GLY A 175 9.50 5.72 -5.33
N LEU A 176 9.12 5.24 -4.14
CA LEU A 176 8.47 3.95 -3.90
C LEU A 176 7.19 4.17 -3.10
N GLN A 177 6.08 3.65 -3.62
CA GLN A 177 4.84 3.56 -2.87
C GLN A 177 5.04 2.79 -1.56
N ASN A 178 4.69 3.42 -0.43
CA ASN A 178 4.97 2.85 0.89
C ASN A 178 4.28 1.52 1.18
N TRP A 179 3.22 1.17 0.45
CA TRP A 179 2.47 -0.05 0.67
C TRP A 179 3.33 -1.31 0.46
N PHE A 180 4.33 -1.28 -0.43
CA PHE A 180 5.27 -2.38 -0.66
C PHE A 180 6.26 -2.57 0.51
N LEU A 181 6.43 -1.54 1.34
CA LEU A 181 7.16 -1.66 2.60
C LEU A 181 6.21 -2.19 3.68
N THR A 182 5.02 -1.60 3.76
CA THR A 182 4.03 -1.88 4.80
C THR A 182 3.51 -3.32 4.75
N ASP A 183 3.30 -3.87 3.55
CA ASP A 183 2.73 -5.20 3.29
C ASP A 183 3.75 -6.35 3.33
N TYR A 184 5.02 -6.06 3.63
CA TYR A 184 6.15 -7.00 3.62
C TYR A 184 6.57 -7.52 2.24
N THR A 185 6.10 -6.92 1.13
CA THR A 185 6.63 -7.19 -0.21
C THR A 185 8.14 -6.97 -0.23
N PHE A 186 8.59 -5.86 0.35
CA PHE A 186 9.99 -5.57 0.65
C PHE A 186 10.21 -5.55 2.15
N LYS A 187 11.29 -6.20 2.60
CA LYS A 187 11.56 -6.37 4.03
C LYS A 187 12.48 -5.27 4.53
N VAL A 188 11.98 -4.43 5.44
CA VAL A 188 12.79 -3.44 6.15
C VAL A 188 13.74 -4.11 7.14
N LEU A 189 15.03 -3.80 6.98
CA LEU A 189 16.11 -4.10 7.92
C LEU A 189 16.51 -2.83 8.65
N ARG A 190 16.10 -2.78 9.92
CA ARG A 190 16.46 -1.69 10.81
C ARG A 190 17.89 -1.85 11.29
N LYS A 191 18.77 -1.07 10.71
CA LYS A 191 20.09 -0.76 11.26
C LYS A 191 20.07 0.75 11.48
N ASN A 192 20.45 1.23 12.66
CA ASN A 192 20.48 2.67 13.01
C ASN A 192 21.57 3.39 12.19
N ALA A 193 21.41 3.39 10.87
CA ALA A 193 22.34 3.95 9.92
C ALA A 193 21.85 5.34 9.54
N GLU A 194 22.79 6.27 9.48
CA GLU A 194 22.54 7.57 8.89
C GLU A 194 22.26 7.39 7.38
N PRO A 195 21.33 8.16 6.79
CA PRO A 195 21.15 8.19 5.35
C PRO A 195 22.45 8.59 4.64
N LEU A 196 22.85 7.83 3.63
CA LEU A 196 24.03 8.19 2.82
C LEU A 196 23.78 9.42 1.92
N ALA A 197 22.52 9.72 1.66
CA ALA A 197 22.12 10.86 0.85
C ALA A 197 20.83 11.49 1.39
N LYS A 198 20.56 12.71 0.92
CA LYS A 198 19.31 13.45 1.13
C LYS A 198 18.77 13.92 -0.22
N VAL A 199 17.47 14.11 -0.29
CA VAL A 199 16.82 14.60 -1.51
C VAL A 199 17.06 16.10 -1.64
N ILE A 200 17.42 16.57 -2.84
CA ILE A 200 17.58 18.00 -3.12
C ILE A 200 16.20 18.62 -3.35
N TYR A 201 15.76 19.47 -2.43
CA TYR A 201 14.57 20.29 -2.60
C TYR A 201 14.95 21.63 -3.22
N ASN A 202 14.76 21.79 -4.52
CA ASN A 202 14.87 23.09 -5.18
C ASN A 202 13.47 23.66 -5.45
N ASN A 203 13.38 24.94 -5.84
CA ASN A 203 12.10 25.59 -6.15
C ASN A 203 11.37 24.97 -7.36
N ARG A 204 11.99 24.03 -8.07
CA ARG A 204 11.38 23.20 -9.11
C ARG A 204 11.05 21.84 -8.51
N ARG A 205 10.00 21.19 -9.00
CA ARG A 205 9.59 19.88 -8.47
C ARG A 205 10.69 18.84 -8.72
N ASN A 206 11.06 18.09 -7.68
CA ASN A 206 12.05 17.03 -7.78
C ASN A 206 11.40 15.80 -8.42
N ARG A 207 11.99 15.27 -9.49
CA ARG A 207 11.43 14.10 -10.22
C ARG A 207 11.34 12.83 -9.37
N LEU A 208 12.15 12.71 -8.32
CA LEU A 208 12.05 11.59 -7.37
C LEU A 208 10.75 11.63 -6.58
N ILE A 209 10.21 12.83 -6.38
CA ILE A 209 8.98 13.09 -5.65
C ILE A 209 7.76 12.92 -6.58
N GLU A 210 7.88 13.30 -7.85
CA GLU A 210 6.77 13.21 -8.81
C GLU A 210 6.56 11.79 -9.38
N GLU A 211 7.61 10.96 -9.41
CA GLU A 211 7.57 9.62 -10.00
C GLU A 211 7.71 8.55 -8.93
N SER A 212 6.59 8.20 -8.29
CA SER A 212 6.49 6.96 -7.51
C SER A 212 6.28 5.77 -8.44
N VAL A 213 7.07 4.71 -8.27
CA VAL A 213 6.99 3.52 -9.11
C VAL A 213 6.41 2.31 -8.38
N PRO A 214 5.75 1.40 -9.10
CA PRO A 214 5.40 0.08 -8.57
C PRO A 214 6.64 -0.75 -8.21
N GLY A 215 6.51 -1.64 -7.22
CA GLY A 215 7.58 -2.53 -6.78
C GLY A 215 8.14 -3.43 -7.87
N LEU A 216 7.34 -3.80 -8.88
CA LEU A 216 7.81 -4.57 -10.05
C LEU A 216 8.93 -3.84 -10.81
N ILE A 217 8.86 -2.51 -10.94
CA ILE A 217 9.90 -1.72 -11.61
C ILE A 217 11.21 -1.78 -10.82
N ILE A 218 11.13 -1.76 -9.49
CA ILE A 218 12.32 -1.86 -8.62
C ILE A 218 12.97 -3.23 -8.76
N GLY A 219 12.18 -4.31 -8.73
CA GLY A 219 12.67 -5.67 -8.96
C GLY A 219 13.38 -5.82 -10.31
N ASN A 220 12.78 -5.28 -11.38
CA ASN A 220 13.38 -5.30 -12.72
C ASN A 220 14.69 -4.50 -12.78
N LEU A 221 14.74 -3.30 -12.17
CA LEU A 221 15.98 -2.50 -12.11
C LEU A 221 17.12 -3.27 -11.43
N PHE A 222 16.83 -3.96 -10.33
CA PHE A 222 17.84 -4.78 -9.67
C PHE A 222 18.23 -6.01 -10.51
N GLN A 223 17.27 -6.67 -11.18
CA GLN A 223 17.55 -7.83 -12.04
C GLN A 223 18.45 -7.43 -13.22
N GLU A 224 18.09 -6.37 -13.96
CA GLU A 224 18.89 -5.87 -15.08
C GLU A 224 20.30 -5.45 -14.62
N LYS A 225 20.41 -4.81 -13.44
CA LYS A 225 21.71 -4.42 -12.89
C LYS A 225 22.54 -5.63 -12.47
N LEU A 226 21.94 -6.69 -11.92
CA LEU A 226 22.59 -7.95 -11.58
C LEU A 226 23.13 -8.67 -12.81
N GLU A 227 22.40 -8.63 -13.92
CA GLU A 227 22.77 -9.22 -15.21
C GLU A 227 23.78 -8.37 -16.00
N ASN A 228 24.17 -7.20 -15.47
CA ASN A 228 25.01 -6.19 -16.13
C ASN A 228 24.42 -5.71 -17.47
N GLU A 229 23.10 -5.68 -17.58
CA GLU A 229 22.43 -5.16 -18.76
C GLU A 229 22.43 -3.63 -18.75
N SER A 230 22.79 -3.03 -19.89
CA SER A 230 22.66 -1.59 -20.09
C SER A 230 21.37 -1.30 -20.86
N SER A 231 20.28 -1.14 -20.12
CA SER A 231 18.97 -0.81 -20.67
C SER A 231 18.73 0.72 -20.64
N GLU A 232 17.81 1.19 -21.48
CA GLU A 232 17.32 2.57 -21.40
C GLU A 232 16.72 2.88 -20.01
N LEU A 233 16.15 1.86 -19.35
CA LEU A 233 15.57 1.99 -18.02
C LEU A 233 16.64 2.24 -16.95
N ILE A 234 17.75 1.50 -16.98
CA ILE A 234 18.91 1.72 -16.09
C ILE A 234 19.47 3.12 -16.32
N LEU A 235 19.77 3.48 -17.56
CA LEU A 235 20.35 4.79 -17.91
C LEU A 235 19.45 5.96 -17.51
N LYS A 236 18.13 5.81 -17.65
CA LYS A 236 17.14 6.82 -17.22
C LYS A 236 17.17 7.01 -15.70
N ASN A 237 17.30 5.93 -14.94
CA ASN A 237 17.25 5.97 -13.48
C ASN A 237 18.59 6.38 -12.85
N GLU A 238 19.73 6.01 -13.44
CA GLU A 238 21.06 6.53 -13.04
C GLU A 238 21.11 8.06 -13.11
N LYS A 239 20.48 8.67 -14.11
CA LYS A 239 20.35 10.13 -14.24
C LYS A 239 19.55 10.79 -13.10
N LYS A 240 18.80 10.03 -12.29
CA LYS A 240 18.04 10.56 -11.15
C LYS A 240 18.94 10.85 -9.94
N LEU A 241 20.15 10.30 -9.89
CA LEU A 241 21.13 10.58 -8.83
C LEU A 241 21.53 12.06 -8.75
N LYS A 242 21.35 12.84 -9.82
CA LYS A 242 21.55 14.30 -9.79
C LYS A 242 20.57 15.05 -8.85
N ASN A 243 19.52 14.39 -8.38
CA ASN A 243 18.48 14.96 -7.54
C ASN A 243 18.67 14.66 -6.05
N ILE A 244 19.82 14.11 -5.67
CA ILE A 244 20.21 13.85 -4.28
C ILE A 244 21.56 14.51 -3.96
N GLU A 245 21.80 14.77 -2.69
CA GLU A 245 23.05 15.29 -2.12
C GLU A 245 23.60 14.26 -1.12
N TRP A 246 24.90 14.01 -1.16
CA TRP A 246 25.55 13.01 -0.31
C TRP A 246 25.82 13.55 1.09
N CYS A 247 25.54 12.75 2.11
CA CYS A 247 25.78 13.10 3.51
C CYS A 247 27.18 12.63 3.92
N TYR A 248 28.08 13.58 4.16
CA TYR A 248 29.42 13.36 4.71
C TYR A 248 29.59 14.13 6.01
#